data_AF-A0A6B2ULT5-F1
#
_entry.id   AF-A0A6B2ULT5-F1
#
_cell.length_a   1.000
_cell.length_b   1.000
_cell.length_c   1.000
_cell.angle_alpha   90.00
_cell.angle_beta   90.00
_cell.angle_gamma   90.00
#
_symmetry.space_group_name_H-M   'P 1'
#
loop_
_entity.id
_entity.type
_entity.pdbx_description
1 polymer ?
#
loop_
_entity_poly.entity_id
_entity_poly.type
_entity_poly.pdbx_seq_one_letter_code
_entity_poly.pdbx_strand_id
1 'polypeptide(L)'
;EARTALLRAARPDAAALARVYRHGTAAERRAVLTVLDTLVPDDSALPLVEDALRTNDTHLVAAALGPYAARHLDAHAWRHAVLKCLFTGVPVAAVHDLAHRARGDAELARMLGDFAAERTAAGRTVPQDLRTVLAHAAAPTEAAPEGVPAGILRGEEN
;
A
#
# COMPACT_ATOMS: atom_id res chain seq x y z
N GLU A 1 7.79 -15.68 -14.51
CA GLU A 1 8.20 -14.84 -15.66
C GLU A 1 7.59 -15.28 -16.99
N ALA A 2 7.69 -16.56 -17.39
CA ALA A 2 7.15 -17.02 -18.69
C ALA A 2 5.66 -16.65 -18.95
N ARG A 3 4.76 -16.84 -17.98
CA ARG A 3 3.32 -16.48 -18.14
C ARG A 3 3.11 -14.99 -18.37
N THR A 4 3.76 -14.15 -17.57
CA THR A 4 3.74 -12.69 -17.71
C THR A 4 4.25 -12.26 -19.10
N ALA A 5 5.34 -12.88 -19.57
CA ALA A 5 5.88 -12.62 -20.91
C ALA A 5 4.89 -13.03 -22.02
N LEU A 6 4.26 -14.20 -21.89
CA LEU A 6 3.24 -14.67 -22.84
C LEU A 6 2.03 -13.73 -22.88
N LEU A 7 1.51 -13.29 -21.73
CA LEU A 7 0.41 -12.33 -21.68
C LEU A 7 0.79 -11.00 -22.33
N ARG A 8 2.00 -10.48 -22.06
CA ARG A 8 2.49 -9.24 -22.70
C ARG A 8 2.66 -9.38 -24.21
N ALA A 9 3.10 -10.54 -24.70
CA ALA A 9 3.26 -10.81 -26.12
C ALA A 9 1.89 -10.98 -26.82
N ALA A 10 0.96 -11.69 -26.19
CA ALA A 10 -0.36 -11.96 -26.74
C ALA A 10 -1.29 -10.73 -26.73
N ARG A 11 -1.04 -9.77 -25.82
CA ARG A 11 -1.86 -8.55 -25.62
C ARG A 11 -3.37 -8.83 -25.59
N PRO A 12 -3.84 -9.77 -24.73
CA PRO A 12 -5.25 -10.03 -24.57
C PRO A 12 -5.99 -8.78 -24.09
N ASP A 13 -7.23 -8.62 -24.53
CA ASP A 13 -8.12 -7.59 -24.00
C ASP A 13 -8.50 -7.86 -22.53
N ALA A 14 -9.12 -6.86 -21.88
CA ALA A 14 -9.54 -6.96 -20.48
C ALA A 14 -10.50 -8.14 -20.23
N ALA A 15 -11.38 -8.45 -21.19
CA ALA A 15 -12.31 -9.57 -21.06
C ALA A 15 -11.59 -10.93 -21.06
N ALA A 16 -10.57 -11.10 -21.90
CA ALA A 16 -9.72 -12.29 -21.96
C ALA A 16 -8.86 -12.42 -20.70
N LEU A 17 -8.27 -11.32 -20.22
CA LEU A 17 -7.56 -11.30 -18.93
C LEU A 17 -8.47 -11.71 -17.78
N ALA A 18 -9.70 -11.21 -17.75
CA ALA A 18 -10.69 -11.57 -16.74
C ALA A 18 -11.09 -13.05 -16.81
N ARG A 19 -11.18 -13.65 -18.01
CA ARG A 19 -11.40 -15.11 -18.15
C ARG A 19 -10.23 -15.93 -17.60
N VAL A 20 -9.00 -15.56 -17.96
CA VAL A 20 -7.79 -16.22 -17.43
C VAL A 20 -7.73 -16.10 -15.92
N TYR A 21 -8.06 -14.95 -15.36
CA TYR A 21 -8.08 -14.75 -13.93
C TYR A 21 -9.16 -15.61 -13.24
N ARG A 22 -10.40 -15.63 -13.73
CA ARG A 22 -11.49 -16.36 -13.07
C ARG A 22 -11.32 -17.87 -13.08
N HIS A 23 -10.74 -18.42 -14.14
CA HIS A 23 -10.64 -19.87 -14.33
C HIS A 23 -9.21 -20.41 -14.19
N GLY A 24 -8.24 -19.52 -14.04
CA GLY A 24 -6.83 -19.87 -13.95
C GLY A 24 -6.40 -20.29 -12.55
N THR A 25 -5.26 -20.97 -12.51
CA THR A 25 -4.50 -21.29 -11.32
C THR A 25 -4.06 -20.01 -10.57
N ALA A 26 -3.67 -20.13 -9.30
CA ALA A 26 -3.11 -19.02 -8.54
C ALA A 26 -1.90 -18.35 -9.27
N ALA A 27 -1.07 -19.15 -9.94
CA ALA A 27 0.05 -18.66 -10.74
C ALA A 27 -0.40 -17.82 -11.95
N GLU A 28 -1.50 -18.19 -12.61
CA GLU A 28 -2.07 -17.45 -13.75
C GLU A 28 -2.78 -16.18 -13.29
N ARG A 29 -3.56 -16.26 -12.21
CA ARG A 29 -4.17 -15.08 -11.57
C ARG A 29 -3.12 -14.05 -11.21
N ARG A 30 -2.03 -14.48 -10.56
CA ARG A 30 -0.90 -13.61 -10.23
C ARG A 30 -0.25 -12.99 -11.47
N ALA A 31 -0.10 -13.77 -12.54
CA ALA A 31 0.45 -13.28 -13.80
C ALA A 31 -0.44 -12.21 -14.44
N VAL A 32 -1.77 -12.39 -14.41
CA VAL A 32 -2.75 -11.40 -14.87
C VAL A 32 -2.61 -10.11 -14.08
N LEU A 33 -2.65 -10.16 -12.74
CA LEU A 33 -2.53 -8.97 -11.88
C LEU A 33 -1.24 -8.18 -12.16
N THR A 34 -0.13 -8.88 -12.42
CA THR A 34 1.18 -8.27 -12.69
C THR A 34 1.24 -7.50 -14.01
N VAL A 35 0.41 -7.84 -15.00
CA VAL A 35 0.45 -7.20 -16.33
C VAL A 35 -0.62 -6.14 -16.56
N LEU A 36 -1.55 -5.95 -15.60
CA LEU A 36 -2.70 -5.07 -15.78
C LEU A 36 -2.29 -3.66 -16.17
N ASP A 37 -1.30 -3.07 -15.50
CA ASP A 37 -0.90 -1.69 -15.79
C ASP A 37 -0.36 -1.49 -17.21
N THR A 38 0.29 -2.51 -17.76
CA THR A 38 0.86 -2.47 -19.11
C THR A 38 -0.19 -2.72 -20.19
N LEU A 39 -1.22 -3.53 -19.90
CA LEU A 39 -2.17 -4.03 -20.90
C LEU A 39 -3.55 -3.38 -20.84
N VAL A 40 -3.93 -2.80 -19.70
CA VAL A 40 -5.25 -2.21 -19.46
C VAL A 40 -5.07 -0.74 -19.09
N PRO A 41 -5.33 0.19 -20.04
CA PRO A 41 -5.10 1.62 -19.83
C PRO A 41 -6.20 2.28 -18.99
N ASP A 42 -7.38 1.70 -18.91
CA ASP A 42 -8.53 2.21 -18.14
C ASP A 42 -8.74 1.39 -16.85
N ASP A 43 -9.86 1.62 -16.17
CA ASP A 43 -10.23 0.96 -14.91
C ASP A 43 -11.00 -0.37 -15.11
N SER A 44 -11.15 -0.85 -16.35
CA SER A 44 -12.01 -2.01 -16.66
C SER A 44 -11.58 -3.33 -16.00
N ALA A 45 -10.32 -3.44 -15.56
CA ALA A 45 -9.81 -4.59 -14.81
C ALA A 45 -9.76 -4.38 -13.27
N LEU A 46 -10.27 -3.26 -12.75
CA LEU A 46 -10.33 -2.97 -11.31
C LEU A 46 -11.04 -4.08 -10.51
N PRO A 47 -12.14 -4.69 -10.98
CA PRO A 47 -12.78 -5.80 -10.26
C PRO A 47 -11.86 -6.99 -9.99
N LEU A 48 -10.82 -7.21 -10.80
CA LEU A 48 -9.84 -8.29 -10.57
C LEU A 48 -8.91 -7.98 -9.40
N VAL A 49 -8.49 -6.71 -9.27
CA VAL A 49 -7.69 -6.23 -8.13
C VAL A 49 -8.51 -6.35 -6.86
N GLU A 50 -9.76 -5.87 -6.87
CA GLU A 50 -10.62 -5.94 -5.69
C GLU A 50 -10.92 -7.39 -5.26
N ASP A 51 -11.13 -8.29 -6.22
CA ASP A 51 -11.30 -9.72 -5.93
C ASP A 51 -10.05 -10.30 -5.26
N ALA A 52 -8.86 -10.04 -5.81
CA ALA A 52 -7.60 -10.48 -5.21
C ALA A 52 -7.45 -9.96 -3.77
N LEU A 53 -7.81 -8.70 -3.54
CA LEU A 53 -7.81 -8.05 -2.23
C LEU A 53 -8.88 -8.58 -1.28
N ARG A 54 -9.91 -9.31 -1.73
CA ARG A 54 -10.86 -10.03 -0.86
C ARG A 54 -10.32 -11.37 -0.38
N THR A 55 -9.34 -11.96 -1.06
CA THR A 55 -8.72 -13.25 -0.68
C THR A 55 -7.67 -13.13 0.44
N ASN A 56 -7.35 -14.21 1.15
CA ASN A 56 -6.22 -14.26 2.09
C ASN A 56 -4.93 -14.82 1.46
N ASP A 57 -4.90 -15.03 0.14
CA ASP A 57 -3.70 -15.46 -0.58
C ASP A 57 -2.73 -14.27 -0.66
N THR A 58 -1.65 -14.34 0.13
CA THR A 58 -0.66 -13.27 0.24
C THR A 58 0.07 -13.01 -1.08
N HIS A 59 0.21 -14.01 -1.95
CA HIS A 59 0.83 -13.83 -3.26
C HIS A 59 -0.09 -13.10 -4.24
N LEU A 60 -1.40 -13.33 -4.17
CA LEU A 60 -2.39 -12.59 -4.96
C LEU A 60 -2.53 -11.16 -4.45
N VAL A 61 -2.61 -10.95 -3.13
CA VAL A 61 -2.68 -9.61 -2.54
C VAL A 61 -1.46 -8.78 -2.92
N ALA A 62 -0.24 -9.34 -2.80
CA ALA A 62 0.98 -8.65 -3.19
C ALA A 62 1.00 -8.29 -4.69
N ALA A 63 0.57 -9.20 -5.57
CA ALA A 63 0.53 -8.92 -7.01
C ALA A 63 -0.56 -7.91 -7.40
N ALA A 64 -1.68 -7.89 -6.67
CA ALA A 64 -2.77 -6.95 -6.90
C ALA A 64 -2.36 -5.51 -6.61
N LEU A 65 -1.45 -5.29 -5.65
CA LEU A 65 -1.03 -3.96 -5.18
C LEU A 65 0.09 -3.31 -6.03
N GLY A 66 0.17 -3.69 -7.31
CA GLY A 66 1.07 -3.10 -8.30
C GLY A 66 0.59 -1.74 -8.85
N PRO A 67 1.26 -1.22 -9.90
CA PRO A 67 0.99 0.12 -10.45
C PRO A 67 -0.46 0.36 -10.89
N TYR A 68 -1.13 -0.67 -11.43
CA TYR A 68 -2.53 -0.58 -11.83
C TYR A 68 -3.43 -0.22 -10.64
N ALA A 69 -3.22 -0.85 -9.49
CA ALA A 69 -3.97 -0.56 -8.28
C ALA A 69 -3.63 0.83 -7.71
N ALA A 70 -2.36 1.24 -7.76
CA ALA A 70 -1.95 2.58 -7.36
C ALA A 70 -2.62 3.68 -8.21
N ARG A 71 -2.96 3.39 -9.47
CA ARG A 71 -3.65 4.33 -10.37
C ARG A 71 -5.16 4.34 -10.21
N HIS A 72 -5.77 3.18 -9.95
CA HIS A 72 -7.23 3.00 -10.06
C HIS A 72 -7.95 2.76 -8.74
N LEU A 73 -7.28 2.35 -7.66
CA LEU A 73 -7.94 2.25 -6.36
C LEU A 73 -8.23 3.64 -5.82
N ASP A 74 -9.47 3.82 -5.38
CA ASP A 74 -9.85 4.96 -4.56
C ASP A 74 -9.09 4.96 -3.22
N ALA A 75 -9.11 6.10 -2.53
CA ALA A 75 -8.37 6.25 -1.29
C ALA A 75 -8.84 5.29 -0.18
N HIS A 76 -10.13 5.01 -0.09
CA HIS A 76 -10.68 4.14 0.95
C HIS A 76 -10.25 2.68 0.75
N ALA A 77 -10.46 2.14 -0.46
CA ALA A 77 -10.08 0.79 -0.83
C ALA A 77 -8.55 0.59 -0.71
N TRP A 78 -7.76 1.59 -1.10
CA TRP A 78 -6.31 1.53 -0.98
C TRP A 78 -5.85 1.47 0.49
N ARG A 79 -6.40 2.30 1.40
CA ARG A 79 -6.09 2.23 2.84
C ARG A 79 -6.41 0.87 3.45
N HIS A 80 -7.57 0.33 3.11
CA HIS A 80 -8.00 -1.00 3.56
C HIS A 80 -7.07 -2.11 3.03
N ALA A 81 -6.56 -1.97 1.81
CA ALA A 81 -5.57 -2.91 1.27
C ALA A 81 -4.23 -2.85 2.01
N VAL A 82 -3.77 -1.65 2.40
CA VAL A 82 -2.58 -1.47 3.24
C VAL A 82 -2.77 -2.11 4.61
N LEU A 83 -3.89 -1.88 5.29
CA LEU A 83 -4.21 -2.55 6.56
C LEU A 83 -4.29 -4.06 6.42
N LYS A 84 -4.88 -4.55 5.31
CA LYS A 84 -4.92 -5.97 5.02
C LYS A 84 -3.51 -6.56 4.92
N CYS A 85 -2.57 -5.86 4.28
CA CYS A 85 -1.17 -6.31 4.22
C CYS A 85 -0.56 -6.48 5.63
N LEU A 86 -0.76 -5.49 6.51
CA LEU A 86 -0.31 -5.56 7.90
C LEU A 86 -0.99 -6.68 8.69
N PHE A 87 -2.26 -6.96 8.38
CA PHE A 87 -3.02 -8.02 9.01
C PHE A 87 -2.54 -9.42 8.58
N THR A 88 -2.32 -9.63 7.28
CA THR A 88 -1.98 -10.92 6.67
C THR A 88 -0.48 -11.18 6.53
N GLY A 89 0.37 -10.19 6.86
CA GLY A 89 1.83 -10.31 6.77
C GLY A 89 2.38 -10.16 5.35
N VAL A 90 1.65 -9.53 4.45
CA VAL A 90 2.20 -9.12 3.14
C VAL A 90 3.14 -7.93 3.37
N PRO A 91 4.41 -7.99 2.91
CA PRO A 91 5.32 -6.87 3.06
C PRO A 91 4.77 -5.61 2.40
N VAL A 92 4.75 -4.47 3.12
CA VAL A 92 4.21 -3.21 2.57
C VAL A 92 5.06 -2.67 1.41
N ALA A 93 6.30 -3.15 1.27
CA ALA A 93 7.15 -2.88 0.11
C ALA A 93 6.56 -3.42 -1.22
N ALA A 94 5.60 -4.34 -1.18
CA ALA A 94 4.87 -4.79 -2.37
C ALA A 94 3.82 -3.76 -2.84
N VAL A 95 3.43 -2.80 -1.99
CA VAL A 95 2.48 -1.75 -2.35
C VAL A 95 3.19 -0.72 -3.21
N HIS A 96 2.84 -0.68 -4.49
CA HIS A 96 3.40 0.29 -5.41
C HIS A 96 3.04 1.71 -5.00
N ASP A 97 4.01 2.61 -5.09
CA ASP A 97 3.88 4.03 -4.80
C ASP A 97 3.39 4.37 -3.37
N LEU A 98 3.65 3.46 -2.42
CA LEU A 98 3.22 3.58 -1.02
C LEU A 98 3.58 4.94 -0.40
N ALA A 99 4.83 5.35 -0.52
CA ALA A 99 5.32 6.58 0.12
C ALA A 99 4.67 7.85 -0.44
N HIS A 100 4.36 7.86 -1.74
CA HIS A 100 3.69 8.99 -2.38
C HIS A 100 2.21 9.02 -1.98
N ARG A 101 1.50 7.90 -2.13
CA ARG A 101 0.07 7.82 -1.82
C ARG A 101 -0.25 7.97 -0.33
N ALA A 102 0.64 7.52 0.54
CA ALA A 102 0.46 7.68 1.99
C ALA A 102 0.70 9.13 2.45
N ARG A 103 1.45 9.94 1.69
CA ARG A 103 1.97 11.23 2.18
C ARG A 103 0.86 12.14 2.69
N GLY A 104 0.89 12.44 3.99
CA GLY A 104 -0.09 13.32 4.64
C GLY A 104 -1.51 12.73 4.75
N ASP A 105 -1.66 11.42 4.57
CA ASP A 105 -2.94 10.73 4.71
C ASP A 105 -3.28 10.55 6.21
N ALA A 106 -3.90 11.57 6.79
CA ALA A 106 -4.28 11.58 8.20
C ALA A 106 -5.24 10.45 8.58
N GLU A 107 -6.12 10.03 7.67
CA GLU A 107 -7.04 8.92 7.92
C GLU A 107 -6.28 7.59 7.98
N LEU A 108 -5.33 7.37 7.07
CA LEU A 108 -4.45 6.21 7.17
C LEU A 108 -3.65 6.20 8.48
N ALA A 109 -3.06 7.34 8.87
CA ALA A 109 -2.33 7.45 10.13
C ALA A 109 -3.20 7.10 11.35
N ARG A 110 -4.45 7.60 11.38
CA ARG A 110 -5.44 7.29 12.42
C ARG A 110 -5.76 5.79 12.45
N MET A 111 -6.06 5.18 11.31
CA MET A 111 -6.37 3.74 11.21
C MET A 111 -5.20 2.85 11.64
N LEU A 112 -3.95 3.24 11.33
CA LEU A 112 -2.75 2.54 11.79
C LEU A 112 -2.60 2.63 13.32
N GLY A 113 -2.92 3.78 13.90
CA GLY A 113 -2.97 3.96 15.35
C GLY A 113 -3.96 3.01 16.02
N ASP A 114 -5.19 2.96 15.50
CA ASP A 114 -6.24 2.06 15.98
C ASP A 114 -5.81 0.59 15.91
N PHE A 115 -5.23 0.18 14.78
CA PHE A 115 -4.73 -1.18 14.59
C PHE A 115 -3.63 -1.55 15.59
N ALA A 116 -2.68 -0.63 15.84
CA ALA A 116 -1.61 -0.86 16.81
C ALA A 116 -2.16 -0.97 18.25
N ALA A 117 -3.13 -0.14 18.60
CA ALA A 117 -3.81 -0.18 19.89
C ALA A 117 -4.57 -1.51 20.08
N GLU A 118 -5.33 -1.95 19.08
CA GLU A 118 -6.06 -3.23 19.11
C GLU A 118 -5.12 -4.44 19.24
N ARG A 119 -3.99 -4.43 18.52
CA ARG A 119 -2.96 -5.48 18.65
C ARG A 119 -2.37 -5.52 20.05
N THR A 120 -1.98 -4.37 20.58
CA THR A 120 -1.37 -4.23 21.91
C THR A 120 -2.34 -4.66 23.02
N ALA A 121 -3.59 -4.21 22.97
CA ALA A 121 -4.63 -4.60 23.92
C ALA A 121 -4.89 -6.10 23.93
N ALA A 122 -4.73 -6.77 22.77
CA ALA A 122 -4.82 -8.21 22.64
C ALA A 122 -3.51 -8.96 22.96
N GLY A 123 -2.47 -8.28 23.46
CA GLY A 123 -1.16 -8.90 23.74
C GLY A 123 -0.40 -9.38 22.50
N ARG A 124 -0.77 -8.91 21.30
CA ARG A 124 -0.15 -9.27 20.02
C ARG A 124 0.92 -8.24 19.64
N THR A 125 1.99 -8.71 19.00
CA THR A 125 3.05 -7.83 18.47
C THR A 125 2.51 -6.94 17.35
N VAL A 126 2.92 -5.66 17.38
CA VAL A 126 2.68 -4.70 16.30
C VAL A 126 3.70 -4.94 15.18
N PRO A 127 3.28 -5.17 13.92
CA PRO A 127 4.20 -5.38 12.79
C PRO A 127 5.15 -4.20 12.58
N GLN A 128 6.41 -4.47 12.25
CA GLN A 128 7.40 -3.42 11.95
C GLN A 128 6.96 -2.54 10.78
N ASP A 129 6.39 -3.14 9.74
CA ASP A 129 5.88 -2.47 8.55
C ASP A 129 4.84 -1.39 8.86
N LEU A 130 4.12 -1.50 9.98
CA LEU A 130 3.20 -0.44 10.42
C LEU A 130 3.94 0.87 10.64
N ARG A 131 5.13 0.84 11.26
CA ARG A 131 5.94 2.04 11.48
C ARG A 131 6.43 2.63 10.16
N THR A 132 6.75 1.77 9.18
CA THR A 132 7.14 2.22 7.83
C THR A 132 6.01 3.00 7.17
N VAL A 133 4.79 2.46 7.16
CA VAL A 133 3.63 3.16 6.59
C VAL A 133 3.33 4.45 7.36
N LEU A 134 3.33 4.38 8.70
CA LEU A 134 3.05 5.54 9.54
C LEU A 134 4.04 6.69 9.32
N ALA A 135 5.32 6.39 9.08
CA ALA A 135 6.33 7.41 8.78
C ALA A 135 6.05 8.16 7.47
N HIS A 136 5.37 7.54 6.51
CA HIS A 136 4.91 8.23 5.30
C HIS A 136 3.58 8.96 5.51
N ALA A 137 2.67 8.37 6.31
CA ALA A 137 1.32 8.89 6.52
C ALA A 137 1.24 10.07 7.49
N ALA A 138 2.12 10.09 8.49
CA ALA A 138 2.21 11.21 9.42
C ALA A 138 2.45 12.50 8.64
N ALA A 139 1.75 13.57 9.03
CA ALA A 139 2.08 14.89 8.54
C ALA A 139 3.58 15.13 8.78
N PRO A 140 4.29 15.77 7.83
CA PRO A 140 5.61 16.30 8.16
C PRO A 140 5.41 17.14 9.41
N THR A 141 6.06 16.77 10.51
CA THR A 141 6.17 17.66 11.65
C THR A 141 6.74 18.95 11.07
N GLU A 142 5.95 20.03 11.05
CA GLU A 142 6.52 21.35 10.86
C GLU A 142 7.62 21.45 11.90
N ALA A 143 8.87 21.40 11.44
CA ALA A 143 10.01 21.63 12.30
C ALA A 143 9.71 22.96 12.99
N ALA A 144 9.58 22.91 14.32
CA ALA A 144 9.39 24.11 15.11
C ALA A 144 10.44 25.15 14.67
N PRO A 145 10.08 26.43 14.52
CA PRO A 145 11.09 27.44 14.26
C PRO A 145 12.11 27.34 15.40
N GLU A 146 13.39 27.10 15.07
CA GLU A 146 14.49 27.23 16.02
C GLU A 146 14.52 28.69 16.50
N GLY A 147 13.72 28.97 17.52
CA GLY A 147 13.74 30.19 18.28
C GLY A 147 14.92 30.13 19.23
N VAL A 148 16.01 30.79 18.85
CA VAL A 148 17.06 31.21 19.77
C VAL A 148 16.42 32.10 20.86
N PRO A 149 16.73 31.84 22.14
CA PRO A 149 17.28 32.93 22.93
C PRO A 149 18.46 32.42 23.78
N ALA A 150 19.68 32.74 23.34
CA ALA A 150 20.83 32.76 24.25
C ALA A 150 20.82 34.09 24.99
N GLY A 151 20.02 34.16 26.06
CA GLY A 151 20.18 35.20 27.06
C GLY A 151 21.26 34.79 28.06
N ILE A 152 22.47 35.33 27.92
CA ILE A 152 23.39 35.55 29.05
C ILE A 152 24.16 36.84 28.78
N LEU A 153 23.73 37.94 29.41
CA LEU A 153 24.62 38.92 30.05
C LEU A 153 23.80 39.65 31.13
N ARG A 154 23.96 39.20 32.38
CA ARG A 154 23.57 39.94 33.59
C ARG A 154 24.75 39.84 34.58
N GLY A 155 25.14 40.99 35.14
CA GLY A 155 26.12 41.18 36.23
C GLY A 155 27.50 41.54 35.68
N GLU A 156 27.95 42.79 35.64
CA GLU A 156 28.31 43.67 36.79
C GLU A 156 29.15 42.94 37.84
N GLU A 157 30.46 43.23 37.87
CA GLU A 157 31.18 43.63 39.08
C GLU A 157 32.62 44.12 38.76
N ASN A 158 32.93 45.26 39.39
CA ASN A 158 34.19 46.03 39.52
C ASN A 158 34.60 47.02 38.41
#